data_AF-A0A1H6BFR6-F1
#
_entry.id   AF-A0A1H6BFR6-F1
#
_cell.length_a   1.000
_cell.length_b   1.000
_cell.length_c   1.000
_cell.angle_alpha   90.00
_cell.angle_beta   90.00
_cell.angle_gamma   90.00
#
_symmetry.space_group_name_H-M   'P 1'
#
loop_
_entity.id
_entity.type
_entity.pdbx_description
1 polymer ?
#
loop_
_entity_poly.entity_id
_entity_poly.type
_entity_poly.pdbx_seq_one_letter_code
_entity_poly.pdbx_strand_id
1 'polypeptide(L)' 'MNELFKTCVILLEQLAALTNTTYEEINIYIFVIAMPLMLILLIISNFILTLKLWKRNKATVSNGKL' A
#
# COMPACT_ATOMS: atom_id res chain seq x y z
N MET A 1 14.24 11.82 16.22
CA MET A 1 14.56 11.42 14.83
C MET A 1 15.48 10.20 14.79
N ASN A 2 16.62 10.21 15.52
CA ASN A 2 17.58 9.11 15.44
C ASN A 2 17.09 7.77 16.00
N GLU A 3 16.34 7.76 17.11
CA GLU A 3 15.90 6.50 17.73
C GLU A 3 14.88 5.75 16.86
N LEU A 4 13.87 6.43 16.31
CA LEU A 4 12.90 5.81 15.40
C LEU A 4 13.58 5.25 14.15
N PHE A 5 14.50 6.03 13.56
CA PHE A 5 15.27 5.57 12.39
C PHE A 5 16.09 4.32 12.74
N LYS A 6 16.81 4.32 13.87
CA LYS A 6 17.54 3.13 14.34
C LYS A 6 16.62 1.94 14.55
N THR A 7 15.45 2.12 15.17
CA THR A 7 14.48 1.04 15.35
C THR A 7 14.02 0.48 14.01
N CYS A 8 13.72 1.32 13.02
CA CYS A 8 13.37 0.87 11.67
C CYS A 8 14.51 0.08 11.02
N VAL A 9 15.76 0.54 11.14
CA VAL A 9 16.93 -0.16 10.59
C VAL A 9 17.13 -1.52 11.27
N ILE A 10 17.05 -1.59 12.59
CA ILE A 10 17.18 -2.86 13.34
C ILE A 10 16.10 -3.85 12.92
N LEU A 11 14.85 -3.39 12.76
CA LEU A 11 13.77 -4.25 12.28
C LEU A 11 14.04 -4.79 10.88
N LEU A 12 14.57 -3.96 9.98
CA LEU A 12 14.93 -4.37 8.62
C LEU A 12 16.10 -5.36 8.60
N GLU A 13 17.13 -5.14 9.42
CA GLU A 13 18.25 -6.08 9.58
C GLU A 13 17.79 -7.44 10.12
N GLN A 14 16.87 -7.46 11.09
CA GLN A 14 16.27 -8.70 11.60
C GLN A 14 15.47 -9.44 10.51
N LEU A 15 14.73 -8.69 9.69
CA LEU A 15 13.99 -9.22 8.57
C LEU A 15 14.93 -9.81 7.52
N ALA A 16 16.04 -9.13 7.21
CA ALA A 16 17.07 -9.58 6.30
C ALA A 16 17.75 -10.87 6.80
N ALA A 17 18.06 -10.94 8.09
CA ALA A 17 18.58 -12.14 8.73
C ALA A 17 17.60 -13.32 8.65
N LEU A 18 16.30 -13.07 8.81
CA LEU A 18 15.26 -14.11 8.70
C LEU A 18 15.14 -14.65 7.27
N THR A 19 15.25 -13.79 6.26
CA THR A 19 15.16 -14.16 4.85
C THR A 19 16.48 -14.62 4.24
N ASN A 20 17.58 -14.62 5.03
CA ASN A 20 18.95 -14.84 4.55
C ASN A 20 19.32 -13.93 3.36
N THR A 21 18.85 -12.68 3.38
CA THR A 21 19.18 -11.64 2.40
C THR A 21 20.01 -10.54 3.06
N THR A 22 20.61 -9.65 2.26
CA THR A 22 21.31 -8.47 2.81
C THR A 22 20.33 -7.35 3.15
N TYR A 23 20.77 -6.40 3.99
CA TYR A 23 19.99 -5.19 4.32
C TYR A 23 19.71 -4.35 3.06
N GLU A 24 20.68 -4.27 2.15
CA GLU A 24 20.55 -3.57 0.88
C GLU A 24 19.50 -4.23 -0.02
N GLU A 25 19.51 -5.55 -0.11
CA GLU A 25 18.53 -6.32 -0.89
C GLU A 25 17.10 -6.16 -0.34
N ILE A 26 16.92 -6.24 0.99
CA ILE A 26 15.59 -6.11 1.57
C ILE A 26 15.02 -4.69 1.38
N ASN A 27 15.88 -3.68 1.41
CA ASN A 27 15.49 -2.31 1.08
C ASN A 27 15.00 -2.20 -0.36
N ILE A 28 15.69 -2.83 -1.32
CA ILE A 28 15.24 -2.85 -2.73
C ILE A 28 13.87 -3.54 -2.82
N TYR A 29 13.70 -4.70 -2.20
CA TYR A 29 12.42 -5.42 -2.22
C TYR A 29 11.27 -4.58 -1.63
N ILE A 30 11.50 -3.86 -0.53
CA ILE A 30 10.46 -3.08 0.13
C ILE A 30 10.16 -1.78 -0.63
N PHE A 31 11.19 -0.99 -0.96
CA PHE A 31 10.99 0.35 -1.51
C PHE A 31 10.79 0.38 -3.02
N VAL A 32 11.41 -0.55 -3.76
CA VAL A 32 11.36 -0.56 -5.23
C VAL A 32 10.30 -1.52 -5.76
N ILE A 33 9.93 -2.55 -5.00
CA ILE A 33 8.94 -3.54 -5.45
C ILE A 33 7.65 -3.47 -4.63
N ALA A 34 7.70 -3.69 -3.33
CA ALA A 34 6.51 -3.79 -2.50
C ALA A 34 5.73 -2.47 -2.45
N MET A 35 6.40 -1.34 -2.26
CA MET A 35 5.78 -0.02 -2.20
C MET A 35 5.03 0.36 -3.51
N PRO A 36 5.64 0.30 -4.71
CA PRO A 36 4.90 0.61 -5.93
C PRO A 36 3.76 -0.38 -6.21
N LEU A 37 3.93 -1.67 -5.89
CA LEU A 37 2.84 -2.64 -6.01
C LEU A 37 1.66 -2.30 -5.09
N MET A 38 1.94 -1.96 -3.82
CA MET A 38 0.92 -1.53 -2.87
C MET A 38 0.20 -0.26 -3.34
N LEU A 39 0.94 0.69 -3.91
CA LEU A 39 0.36 1.91 -4.48
C LEU A 39 -0.56 1.59 -5.67
N ILE A 40 -0.14 0.71 -6.58
CA ILE A 40 -0.97 0.26 -7.71
C ILE A 40 -2.26 -0.41 -7.20
N LEU A 41 -2.17 -1.31 -6.23
CA LEU A 41 -3.34 -1.97 -5.63
C LEU A 41 -4.29 -0.96 -4.98
N LEU A 42 -3.76 0.06 -4.30
CA LEU A 42 -4.55 1.11 -3.69
C LEU A 42 -5.26 1.96 -4.75
N ILE A 43 -4.57 2.32 -5.84
CA ILE A 43 -5.14 3.08 -6.96
C ILE A 43 -6.27 2.29 -7.60
N ILE A 44 -6.04 1.01 -7.92
CA ILE A 44 -7.06 0.13 -8.51
C ILE A 44 -8.27 0.00 -7.59
N SER A 45 -8.03 -0.23 -6.29
CA SER A 45 -9.10 -0.36 -5.30
C SER A 45 -9.94 0.92 -5.21
N ASN A 46 -9.29 2.08 -5.13
CA ASN A 46 -9.99 3.37 -5.11
C ASN A 46 -10.76 3.62 -6.42
N PHE A 47 -10.19 3.24 -7.56
CA PHE A 47 -10.86 3.37 -8.85
C PHE A 47 -12.14 2.52 -8.91
N ILE A 48 -12.06 1.25 -8.51
CA ILE A 48 -13.22 0.34 -8.45
C ILE A 48 -14.29 0.88 -7.49
N LEU A 49 -13.88 1.34 -6.30
CA LEU A 49 -14.80 1.92 -5.33
C LEU A 49 -15.49 3.18 -5.87
N THR A 50 -14.75 4.05 -6.55
CA THR A 50 -15.29 5.26 -7.18
C THR A 50 -16.33 4.92 -8.24
N LEU A 51 -16.05 3.95 -9.11
CA LEU A 51 -17.01 3.47 -10.11
C LEU A 51 -18.26 2.86 -9.46
N LYS A 52 -18.10 2.11 -8.38
CA LYS A 52 -19.23 1.50 -7.64
C LYS A 52 -20.10 2.58 -6.99
N LEU A 53 -19.50 3.60 -6.38
CA LEU A 53 -20.22 4.73 -5.80
C LEU A 53 -20.97 5.52 -6.86
N TRP A 54 -20.35 5.76 -8.02
CA TRP A 54 -21.02 6.49 -9.11
C TRP A 54 -22.25 5.75 -9.65
N LYS A 55 -22.14 4.43 -9.83
CA LYS A 55 -23.28 3.58 -10.23
C LYS A 55 -24.40 3.62 -9.20
N ARG A 56 -24.07 3.51 -7.90
CA ARG A 56 -25.06 3.60 -6.81
C ARG A 56 -25.73 4.97 -6.76
N ASN A 57 -24.95 6.06 -6.85
CA ASN A 57 -25.48 7.42 -6.84
C ASN A 57 -26.44 7.67 -8.01
N LYS A 58 -26.13 7.20 -9.22
CA LYS A 58 -27.07 7.27 -10.36
C LYS A 58 -28.34 6.46 -10.12
N ALA A 59 -28.24 5.27 -9.54
CA ALA A 59 -29.40 4.45 -9.22
C ALA A 59 -30.30 5.10 -8.15
N THR A 60 -29.73 5.78 -7.16
CA THR A 60 -30.51 6.52 -6.15
C THR A 60 -31.17 7.77 -6.70
N VAL A 61 -30.50 8.54 -7.56
CA VAL A 61 -31.09 9.72 -8.23
C VAL A 61 -32.21 9.30 -9.20
N SER A 62 -32.04 8.20 -9.93
CA SER A 62 -33.06 7.67 -10.86
C SER A 62 -34.30 7.11 -10.15
N ASN A 63 -34.15 6.54 -8.94
CA ASN A 63 -35.26 6.01 -8.15
C ASN A 63 -36.05 7.08 -7.36
N GLY A 64 -35.89 8.37 -7.69
CA GLY A 64 -36.77 9.43 -7.18
C GLY A 64 -36.77 9.60 -5.65
N LYS A 65 -35.72 9.18 -4.95
CA LYS A 65 -35.50 9.56 -3.55
C LYS A 65 -34.67 10.84 -3.50
N LEU A 66 -35.36 11.95 -3.66
CA LEU A 66 -35.04 13.26 -3.09
C LEU A 66 -36.26 13.71 -2.29
#